data_AF-A0A7K7R9C9-F1
#
_entry.id   AF-A0A7K7R9C9-F1
#
_cell.length_a   1.000
_cell.length_b   1.000
_cell.length_c   1.000
_cell.angle_alpha   90.00
_cell.angle_beta   90.00
_cell.angle_gamma   90.00
#
_symmetry.space_group_name_H-M   'P 1'
#
loop_
_entity.id
_entity.type
_entity.pdbx_description
1 polymer ?
#
loop_
_entity_poly.entity_id
_entity_poly.type
_entity_poly.pdbx_seq_one_letter_code
_entity_poly.pdbx_strand_id
1 'polypeptide(L)'
;EGSSPEEDYKVSCLLLVFVAVSLPLLAADPASLYNPELDGHNNNLHCLAKAIVQVSAALFTLHNKNIETHLKEFLLVSLSL
;
A
#
# COMPACT_ATOMS: atom_id res chain seq x y z
N GLU A 1 0.91 -24.01 -14.31
CA GLU A 1 2.16 -23.34 -14.71
C GLU A 1 2.45 -22.24 -13.72
N GLY A 2 3.66 -22.17 -13.17
CA GLY A 2 4.03 -21.15 -12.18
C GLY A 2 4.54 -19.90 -12.90
N SER A 3 4.08 -18.73 -12.45
CA SER A 3 4.65 -17.43 -12.81
C SER A 3 6.17 -17.42 -12.54
N SER A 4 6.93 -16.71 -13.38
CA SER A 4 8.37 -16.55 -13.14
C SER A 4 8.63 -15.64 -11.94
N PRO A 5 9.76 -15.81 -11.21
CA PRO A 5 10.09 -14.94 -10.07
C PRO A 5 10.14 -13.45 -10.41
N GLU A 6 10.49 -13.11 -11.66
CA GLU A 6 10.50 -11.73 -12.13
C GLU A 6 9.08 -11.17 -12.32
N GLU A 7 8.15 -11.99 -12.82
CA GLU A 7 6.73 -11.62 -12.96
C GLU A 7 6.09 -11.42 -11.59
N ASP A 8 6.34 -12.31 -10.63
CA ASP A 8 5.81 -12.18 -9.25
C ASP A 8 6.33 -10.90 -8.56
N TYR A 9 7.61 -10.56 -8.80
CA TYR A 9 8.18 -9.30 -8.34
C TYR A 9 7.48 -8.09 -8.98
N LYS A 10 7.27 -8.10 -10.30
CA LYS A 10 6.56 -7.01 -11.00
C LYS A 10 5.14 -6.84 -10.50
N VAL A 11 4.42 -7.94 -10.26
CA VAL A 11 3.07 -7.90 -9.67
C VAL A 11 3.10 -7.27 -8.27
N SER A 12 4.12 -7.58 -7.47
CA SER A 12 4.31 -6.98 -6.14
C SER A 12 4.55 -5.46 -6.22
N CYS A 13 5.35 -4.99 -7.18
CA CYS A 13 5.53 -3.55 -7.43
C CYS A 13 4.22 -2.89 -7.89
N LEU A 14 3.50 -3.52 -8.82
CA LEU A 14 2.23 -3.00 -9.34
C LEU A 14 1.15 -2.94 -8.26
N LEU A 15 1.16 -3.85 -7.29
CA LEU A 15 0.26 -3.77 -6.13
C LEU A 15 0.48 -2.48 -5.33
N LEU A 16 1.74 -2.10 -5.06
CA LEU A 16 2.04 -0.85 -4.34
C LEU A 16 1.58 0.37 -5.15
N VAL A 17 1.87 0.40 -6.46
CA VAL A 17 1.41 1.47 -7.35
C VAL A 17 -0.11 1.56 -7.33
N PHE A 18 -0.81 0.44 -7.48
CA PHE A 18 -2.27 0.37 -7.48
C PHE A 18 -2.87 0.92 -6.19
N VAL A 19 -2.33 0.52 -5.03
CA VAL A 19 -2.77 1.06 -3.74
C VAL A 19 -2.50 2.56 -3.68
N ALA A 20 -1.30 3.02 -4.05
CA ALA A 20 -0.93 4.44 -4.00
C ALA A 20 -1.88 5.31 -4.82
N VAL A 21 -2.19 4.91 -6.06
CA VAL A 21 -3.08 5.68 -6.93
C VAL A 21 -4.55 5.61 -6.55
N SER A 22 -4.93 4.63 -5.71
CA SER A 22 -6.30 4.46 -5.24
C SER A 22 -6.60 5.24 -3.95
N LEU A 23 -5.58 5.75 -3.25
CA LEU A 23 -5.77 6.48 -1.98
C LEU A 23 -6.68 7.71 -2.10
N PRO A 24 -6.60 8.56 -3.16
CA PRO A 24 -7.50 9.70 -3.29
C PRO A 24 -8.98 9.29 -3.40
N LEU A 25 -9.26 8.18 -4.10
CA LEU A 25 -10.62 7.62 -4.21
C LEU A 25 -11.14 7.17 -2.84
N LEU A 26 -10.30 6.50 -2.06
CA LEU A 26 -10.65 6.06 -0.71
C LEU A 26 -10.85 7.24 0.24
N ALA A 27 -10.03 8.29 0.12
CA ALA A 27 -10.14 9.49 0.95
C ALA A 27 -11.43 10.28 0.68
N ALA A 28 -12.01 10.17 -0.53
CA ALA A 28 -13.27 10.83 -0.89
C ALA A 28 -14.53 10.18 -0.30
N ASP A 29 -14.42 8.96 0.26
CA ASP A 29 -15.55 8.28 0.91
C ASP A 29 -15.95 9.00 2.22
N PRO A 30 -17.23 9.36 2.43
CA PRO A 30 -17.69 9.96 3.69
C PRO A 30 -17.34 9.14 4.96
N ALA A 31 -17.24 7.81 4.86
CA ALA A 31 -16.83 6.93 5.95
C ALA A 31 -15.32 6.99 6.26
N SER A 32 -14.53 7.62 5.39
CA SER A 32 -13.10 7.91 5.60
C SER A 32 -12.86 9.17 6.45
N LEU A 33 -13.90 9.85 6.94
CA LEU A 33 -13.70 10.94 7.89
C LEU A 33 -13.10 10.38 9.19
N TYR A 34 -12.06 11.05 9.70
CA TYR A 34 -11.45 10.67 10.97
C TYR A 34 -12.42 10.95 12.13
N ASN A 35 -12.59 9.95 13.00
CA ASN A 35 -13.40 9.99 14.21
C ASN A 35 -12.46 9.97 15.44
N PRO A 36 -12.37 11.08 16.19
CA PRO A 36 -11.52 11.16 17.39
C PRO A 36 -11.89 10.16 18.49
N GLU A 37 -13.16 9.74 18.59
CA GLU A 37 -13.58 8.76 19.61
C GLU A 37 -13.04 7.35 19.32
N LEU A 38 -12.79 7.05 18.04
CA LEU A 38 -12.22 5.78 17.58
C LEU A 38 -10.69 5.84 17.40
N ASP A 39 -10.09 7.04 17.49
CA ASP A 39 -8.72 7.30 17.05
C ASP A 39 -8.43 6.75 15.64
N GLY A 40 -9.39 6.90 14.73
CA GLY A 40 -9.35 6.23 13.42
C GLY A 40 -10.44 6.68 12.46
N HIS A 41 -10.77 5.83 11.49
CA HIS A 41 -11.80 6.07 10.47
C HIS A 41 -12.86 4.98 10.56
N ASN A 42 -14.13 5.32 10.31
CA ASN A 42 -15.26 4.38 10.45
C ASN A 42 -15.16 3.17 9.49
N ASN A 43 -14.53 3.36 8.33
CA ASN A 43 -14.27 2.31 7.35
C ASN A 43 -12.91 1.61 7.51
N ASN A 44 -12.21 1.82 8.63
CA ASN A 44 -10.90 1.24 8.92
C ASN A 44 -9.76 1.65 7.97
N LEU A 45 -9.87 2.79 7.28
CA LEU A 45 -8.82 3.27 6.37
C LEU A 45 -7.43 3.36 7.04
N HIS A 46 -7.38 3.69 8.33
CA HIS A 46 -6.16 3.76 9.14
C HIS A 46 -5.41 2.41 9.19
N CYS A 47 -6.10 1.28 9.07
CA CYS A 47 -5.47 -0.03 9.02
C CYS A 47 -4.61 -0.24 7.77
N LEU A 48 -4.85 0.51 6.69
CA LEU A 48 -4.04 0.42 5.47
C LEU A 48 -2.58 0.77 5.72
N ALA A 49 -2.27 1.72 6.61
CA ALA A 49 -0.89 2.05 6.95
C ALA A 49 -0.12 0.80 7.43
N LYS A 50 -0.73 0.01 8.31
CA LYS A 50 -0.15 -1.24 8.81
C LYS A 50 -0.09 -2.30 7.70
N ALA A 51 -1.15 -2.46 6.92
CA ALA A 51 -1.22 -3.44 5.85
C ALA A 51 -0.15 -3.18 4.77
N ILE A 52 0.01 -1.93 4.32
CA ILE A 52 0.99 -1.53 3.31
C ILE A 52 2.41 -1.88 3.78
N VAL A 53 2.77 -1.52 5.02
CA VAL A 53 4.11 -1.81 5.56
C VAL A 53 4.35 -3.31 5.66
N GLN A 54 3.40 -4.06 6.24
CA GLN A 54 3.59 -5.48 6.50
C GLN A 54 3.58 -6.33 5.22
N VAL A 55 2.66 -6.04 4.29
CA VAL A 55 2.58 -6.73 3.00
C VAL A 55 3.82 -6.41 2.16
N SER A 56 4.25 -5.14 2.10
CA SER A 56 5.48 -4.76 1.39
C SER A 56 6.71 -5.47 1.98
N ALA A 57 6.83 -5.49 3.32
CA ALA A 57 7.94 -6.18 3.98
C ALA A 57 7.96 -7.67 3.62
N ALA A 58 6.82 -8.35 3.67
CA ALA A 58 6.71 -9.76 3.30
C ALA A 58 7.07 -10.02 1.83
N LEU A 59 6.46 -9.27 0.90
CA LEU A 59 6.67 -9.44 -0.54
C LEU A 59 8.12 -9.14 -0.94
N PHE A 60 8.68 -8.02 -0.52
CA PHE A 60 10.04 -7.66 -0.92
C PHE A 60 11.12 -8.45 -0.18
N THR A 61 10.82 -9.02 0.99
CA THR A 61 11.69 -10.05 1.60
C THR A 61 11.72 -11.31 0.76
N LEU A 62 10.54 -11.80 0.31
CA LEU A 62 10.44 -12.98 -0.55
C LEU A 62 11.22 -12.80 -1.87
N HIS A 63 11.17 -11.60 -2.45
CA HIS A 63 11.86 -11.25 -3.69
C HIS A 63 13.33 -10.87 -3.51
N ASN A 64 13.85 -10.88 -2.27
CA ASN A 64 15.20 -10.42 -1.92
C ASN A 64 15.51 -8.99 -2.42
N LYS A 65 14.59 -8.06 -2.13
CA LYS A 65 14.65 -6.65 -2.53
C LYS A 65 14.66 -5.73 -1.31
N ASN A 66 15.13 -4.50 -1.51
CA ASN A 66 15.14 -3.49 -0.45
C ASN A 66 13.73 -2.92 -0.22
N ILE A 67 13.18 -3.17 0.96
CA ILE A 67 11.82 -2.74 1.35
C ILE A 67 11.72 -1.21 1.45
N GLU A 68 12.74 -0.55 2.00
CA GLU A 68 12.76 0.90 2.21
C GLU A 68 12.65 1.67 0.89
N THR A 69 13.37 1.23 -0.15
CA THR A 69 13.29 1.81 -1.49
C THR A 69 11.86 1.78 -2.04
N HIS A 70 11.19 0.62 -1.96
CA HIS A 70 9.84 0.46 -2.49
C HIS A 70 8.80 1.25 -1.69
N LEU A 71 8.95 1.34 -0.37
CA LEU A 71 8.08 2.18 0.46
C LEU A 71 8.29 3.67 0.19
N LYS A 72 9.52 4.12 -0.09
CA LYS A 72 9.80 5.51 -0.51
C LYS A 72 9.14 5.83 -1.85
N GLU A 73 9.22 4.93 -2.82
CA GLU A 73 8.53 5.08 -4.11
C GLU A 73 7.01 5.12 -3.93
N PHE A 74 6.44 4.24 -3.10
CA PHE A 74 5.02 4.27 -2.75
C PHE A 74 4.58 5.63 -2.19
N LEU A 75 5.35 6.17 -1.23
CA LEU A 75 5.07 7.49 -0.64
C LEU A 75 5.15 8.60 -1.70
N LEU A 76 6.13 8.55 -2.58
CA LEU A 76 6.27 9.54 -3.65
C LEU A 76 5.07 9.50 -4.61
N VAL A 77 4.64 8.31 -5.03
CA VAL A 77 3.47 8.17 -5.94
C VAL A 77 2.18 8.62 -5.26
N SER A 78 1.95 8.20 -4.01
CA SER A 78 0.72 8.54 -3.26
C SER A 78 0.58 10.04 -2.96
N LEU A 79 1.70 10.77 -2.80
CA LEU A 79 1.70 12.21 -2.58
C LEU A 79 1.64 13.04 -3.86
N SER A 80 1.86 12.43 -5.02
CA SER A 80 1.89 13.11 -6.33
C SER A 80 0.51 13.21 -6.99
N LEU A 81 -0.53 12.68 -6.36
CA LEU A 81 -1.90 12.61 -6.85
C LEU A 81 -2.84 13.42 -5.94
#